data_AF-A0A7X8WGA7-F1
#
_entry.id   AF-A0A7X8WGA7-F1
#
_cell.length_a   1.000
_cell.length_b   1.000
_cell.length_c   1.000
_cell.angle_alpha   90.00
_cell.angle_beta   90.00
_cell.angle_gamma   90.00
#
_symmetry.space_group_name_H-M   'P 1'
#
loop_
_entity.id
_entity.type
_entity.pdbx_description
1 polymer ?
#
loop_
_entity_poly.entity_id
_entity_poly.type
_entity_poly.pdbx_seq_one_letter_code
_entity_poly.pdbx_strand_id
1 'polypeptide(L)'
;MRVSGTVFRYGDNVDTDVIIPARYLNTSNHAELALHCMEDLDATFKDKVKKGDIIVADANFGCGSSREHAPIAIKESGVSCVIARSFARIFYRNSINIG
;
A
#
# COMPACT_ATOMS: atom_id res chain seq x y z
N MET A 1 11.53 15.49 -7.33
CA MET A 1 11.64 14.80 -6.03
C MET A 1 12.65 13.67 -6.17
N ARG A 2 13.51 13.43 -5.17
CA ARG A 2 14.41 12.27 -5.14
C ARG A 2 13.99 11.38 -3.98
N VAL A 3 13.83 10.08 -4.24
CA VAL A 3 13.38 9.08 -3.26
C VAL A 3 14.44 7.99 -3.17
N SER A 4 14.70 7.49 -1.95
CA SER A 4 15.68 6.45 -1.67
C SER A 4 15.26 5.68 -0.42
N GLY A 5 15.27 4.35 -0.51
CA GLY A 5 14.91 3.46 0.58
C GLY A 5 15.06 1.99 0.18
N THR A 6 14.75 1.09 1.10
CA THR A 6 14.71 -0.35 0.87
C THR A 6 13.49 -0.70 0.03
N VAL A 7 13.64 -1.70 -0.85
CA VAL A 7 12.55 -2.16 -1.72
C VAL A 7 11.83 -3.35 -1.10
N PHE A 8 10.52 -3.24 -0.96
CA PHE A 8 9.61 -4.36 -0.74
C PHE A 8 9.03 -4.77 -2.09
N ARG A 9 9.33 -6.00 -2.53
CA ARG A 9 8.93 -6.48 -3.85
C ARG A 9 7.79 -7.50 -3.76
N TYR A 10 6.72 -7.24 -4.51
CA TYR A 10 5.56 -8.12 -4.66
C TYR A 10 5.31 -8.47 -6.13
N GLY A 11 4.44 -9.48 -6.36
CA GLY A 11 4.11 -9.97 -7.70
C GLY A 11 2.94 -9.24 -8.37
N ASP A 12 2.24 -9.95 -9.25
CA ASP A 12 1.04 -9.48 -9.95
C ASP A 12 -0.19 -9.49 -9.03
N ASN A 13 -1.19 -8.66 -9.37
CA ASN A 13 -2.54 -8.68 -8.79
C ASN A 13 -2.58 -8.56 -7.25
N VAL A 14 -1.68 -7.75 -6.68
CA VAL A 14 -1.77 -7.35 -5.28
C VAL A 14 -3.03 -6.49 -5.11
N ASP A 15 -4.10 -7.08 -4.61
CA ASP A 15 -5.40 -6.42 -4.46
C ASP A 15 -5.51 -5.57 -3.19
N THR A 16 -6.57 -4.77 -3.10
CA THR A 16 -6.82 -3.91 -1.94
C THR A 16 -7.15 -4.65 -0.64
N ASP A 17 -7.60 -5.91 -0.72
CA ASP A 17 -7.85 -6.76 0.45
C ASP A 17 -6.55 -7.20 1.11
N VAL A 18 -5.54 -7.54 0.31
CA VAL A 18 -4.21 -7.91 0.83
C VAL A 18 -3.36 -6.70 1.20
N ILE A 19 -3.62 -5.51 0.63
CA ILE A 19 -2.98 -4.26 1.07
C ILE A 19 -3.53 -3.82 2.44
N ILE A 20 -4.85 -3.86 2.62
CA ILE A 20 -5.50 -3.56 3.90
C ILE A 20 -6.76 -4.42 4.06
N PRO A 21 -6.77 -5.36 5.01
CA PRO A 21 -7.89 -6.27 5.17
C PRO A 21 -9.20 -5.56 5.56
N ALA A 22 -10.32 -6.09 5.07
CA ALA A 22 -11.65 -5.48 5.25
C ALA A 22 -12.04 -5.27 6.73
N ARG A 23 -11.48 -6.07 7.64
CA ARG A 23 -11.69 -5.99 9.09
C ARG A 23 -11.21 -4.67 9.74
N TYR A 24 -10.37 -3.88 9.06
CA TYR A 24 -9.89 -2.58 9.54
C TYR A 24 -10.58 -1.39 8.87
N LEU A 25 -11.58 -1.61 8.00
CA LEU A 25 -12.26 -0.52 7.28
C LEU A 25 -13.34 0.18 8.12
N ASN A 26 -13.45 -0.17 9.40
CA ASN A 26 -14.32 0.49 10.38
C ASN A 26 -13.60 1.61 11.16
N THR A 27 -12.30 1.82 10.95
CA THR A 27 -11.53 2.89 11.59
C THR A 27 -11.16 3.97 10.58
N SER A 28 -11.20 5.23 11.02
CA SER A 28 -10.66 6.38 10.29
C SER A 28 -9.26 6.78 10.81
N ASN A 29 -8.70 6.05 11.78
CA ASN A 29 -7.38 6.34 12.30
C ASN A 29 -6.31 5.83 11.32
N HIS A 30 -5.66 6.78 10.64
CA HIS A 30 -4.61 6.52 9.66
C HIS A 30 -3.41 5.75 10.23
N ALA A 31 -3.01 6.05 11.47
CA ALA A 31 -1.91 5.34 12.12
C ALA A 31 -2.28 3.89 12.41
N GLU A 32 -3.55 3.61 12.75
CA GLU A 32 -4.04 2.24 12.93
C GLU A 32 -3.99 1.47 11.60
N LEU A 33 -4.44 2.08 10.50
CA LEU A 33 -4.38 1.45 9.17
C LEU A 33 -2.95 1.10 8.76
N ALA A 34 -1.98 1.96 9.08
CA ALA A 34 -0.56 1.73 8.80
C ALA A 34 0.01 0.49 9.51
N LEU A 35 -0.50 0.14 10.70
CA LEU A 35 -0.06 -1.03 11.47
C LEU A 35 -0.49 -2.36 10.81
N HIS A 36 -1.50 -2.31 9.95
CA HIS A 36 -2.09 -3.46 9.27
C HIS A 36 -1.83 -3.47 7.75
N CYS A 37 -0.96 -2.58 7.28
CA CYS A 37 -0.59 -2.52 5.88
C CYS A 37 0.15 -3.81 5.45
N MET A 38 -0.28 -4.40 4.34
CA MET A 38 0.26 -5.62 3.73
C MET A 38 0.20 -6.89 4.61
N GLU A 39 -0.46 -6.89 5.77
CA GLU A 39 -0.26 -7.95 6.78
C GLU A 39 -0.64 -9.37 6.33
N ASP A 40 -1.67 -9.50 5.48
CA ASP A 40 -2.14 -10.79 4.97
C ASP A 40 -1.23 -11.33 3.86
N LEU A 41 -0.44 -10.47 3.21
CA LEU A 41 0.55 -10.83 2.19
C LEU A 41 1.96 -10.99 2.75
N ASP A 42 2.34 -10.11 3.69
CA ASP A 42 3.65 -10.02 4.33
C ASP A 42 3.49 -9.54 5.76
N ALA A 43 3.32 -10.50 6.68
CA ALA A 43 3.18 -10.24 8.11
C ALA A 43 4.40 -9.51 8.73
N THR A 44 5.55 -9.49 8.04
CA THR A 44 6.77 -8.84 8.52
C THR A 44 6.92 -7.39 8.02
N PHE A 45 6.03 -6.94 7.13
CA PHE A 45 6.10 -5.61 6.51
C PHE A 45 6.15 -4.50 7.56
N LYS A 46 5.19 -4.49 8.50
CA LYS A 46 5.07 -3.44 9.52
C LYS A 46 6.31 -3.27 10.40
N ASP A 47 7.04 -4.37 10.65
CA ASP A 47 8.21 -4.37 11.53
C ASP A 47 9.49 -3.95 10.78
N LYS A 48 9.49 -4.11 9.45
CA LYS A 48 10.64 -3.84 8.58
C LYS A 48 10.57 -2.47 7.91
N VAL A 49 9.38 -2.01 7.56
CA VAL A 49 9.16 -0.78 6.80
C VAL A 49 9.68 0.42 7.57
N LYS A 50 10.41 1.29 6.88
CA LYS A 50 10.93 2.55 7.39
C LYS A 50 10.48 3.69 6.50
N LYS A 51 10.41 4.88 7.08
CA LYS A 51 10.15 6.11 6.33
C LYS A 51 11.15 6.25 5.17
N GLY A 52 10.63 6.34 3.95
CA GLY A 52 11.43 6.45 2.73
C GLY A 52 11.52 5.17 1.91
N ASP A 53 11.09 4.03 2.44
CA ASP A 53 11.07 2.76 1.72
C ASP A 53 10.08 2.80 0.54
N ILE A 54 10.23 1.83 -0.36
CA ILE A 54 9.57 1.79 -1.66
C ILE A 54 8.89 0.44 -1.83
N ILE A 55 7.64 0.43 -2.30
CA ILE A 55 6.99 -0.79 -2.77
C ILE A 55 7.23 -0.92 -4.28
N VAL A 56 7.69 -2.09 -4.71
CA VAL A 56 7.79 -2.48 -6.12
C VAL A 56 6.86 -3.66 -6.37
N ALA A 57 6.02 -3.59 -7.40
CA ALA A 57 5.14 -4.68 -7.78
C ALA A 57 5.17 -4.94 -9.29
N ASP A 58 4.64 -6.08 -9.72
CA ASP A 58 4.46 -6.36 -11.15
C ASP A 58 3.17 -5.72 -11.68
N ALA A 59 2.27 -6.44 -12.35
CA ALA A 59 1.09 -5.87 -12.99
C ALA A 59 -0.12 -5.77 -12.05
N ASN A 60 -0.99 -4.80 -12.34
CA ASN A 60 -2.33 -4.65 -11.74
C ASN A 60 -2.32 -4.43 -10.21
N PHE A 61 -1.35 -3.67 -9.71
CA PHE A 61 -1.28 -3.34 -8.28
C PHE A 61 -2.48 -2.50 -7.83
N GLY A 62 -3.03 -2.83 -6.65
CA GLY A 62 -4.20 -2.19 -6.07
C GLY A 62 -5.53 -2.60 -6.71
N CYS A 63 -5.60 -3.77 -7.35
CA CYS A 63 -6.85 -4.25 -7.95
C CYS A 63 -7.91 -4.60 -6.90
N GLY A 64 -9.13 -4.88 -7.34
CA GLY A 64 -10.25 -5.23 -6.45
C GLY A 64 -11.11 -4.03 -6.06
N SER A 65 -11.44 -3.93 -4.77
CA SER A 65 -12.45 -3.02 -4.25
C SER A 65 -12.01 -1.55 -4.27
N SER A 66 -12.97 -0.63 -4.41
CA SER A 66 -12.70 0.82 -4.26
C SER A 66 -12.46 1.17 -2.79
N ARG A 67 -11.20 1.06 -2.33
CA ARG A 67 -10.79 1.33 -0.95
C ARG A 67 -9.75 2.44 -0.89
N GLU A 68 -10.13 3.59 -0.35
CA GLU A 68 -9.18 4.69 -0.07
C GLU A 68 -8.23 4.34 1.08
N HIS A 69 -8.65 3.47 1.99
CA HIS A 69 -7.82 2.94 3.07
C HIS A 69 -6.54 2.27 2.57
N ALA A 70 -6.53 1.67 1.37
CA ALA A 70 -5.35 0.97 0.84
C ALA A 70 -4.17 1.93 0.57
N PRO A 71 -4.32 3.00 -0.24
CA PRO A 71 -3.26 3.98 -0.38
C PRO A 71 -2.96 4.77 0.92
N ILE A 72 -3.94 4.99 1.80
CA ILE A 72 -3.70 5.61 3.12
C ILE A 72 -2.76 4.73 3.96
N ALA A 73 -3.05 3.43 4.08
CA ALA A 73 -2.24 2.49 4.84
C ALA A 73 -0.78 2.50 4.36
N ILE A 74 -0.57 2.41 3.04
CA ILE A 74 0.78 2.45 2.43
C ILE A 74 1.52 3.75 2.78
N LYS A 75 0.86 4.90 2.59
CA LYS A 75 1.44 6.22 2.85
C LYS A 75 1.84 6.37 4.32
N GLU A 76 0.95 6.00 5.22
CA GLU A 76 1.09 6.20 6.66
C GLU A 76 2.06 5.17 7.28
N SER A 77 2.30 4.02 6.61
CA SER A 77 3.42 3.12 6.95
C SER A 77 4.80 3.72 6.62
N GLY A 78 4.87 4.89 5.98
CA GLY A 78 6.11 5.58 5.65
C GLY A 78 6.68 5.24 4.28
N VAL A 79 5.93 4.51 3.44
CA VAL A 79 6.31 4.25 2.05
C VAL A 79 6.28 5.55 1.26
N SER A 80 7.34 5.80 0.52
CA SER A 80 7.57 7.04 -0.20
C SER A 80 6.98 7.05 -1.60
N CYS A 81 6.99 5.89 -2.28
CA CYS A 81 6.31 5.68 -3.54
C CYS A 81 6.04 4.20 -3.79
N VAL A 82 5.10 3.94 -4.68
CA VAL A 82 4.84 2.61 -5.24
C VAL A 82 5.25 2.64 -6.71
N ILE A 83 6.04 1.65 -7.14
CA ILE A 83 6.46 1.46 -8.52
C ILE A 83 5.88 0.12 -8.99
N ALA A 84 4.99 0.14 -9.98
CA ALA A 84 4.42 -1.09 -10.53
C ALA A 84 4.46 -1.07 -12.05
N ARG A 85 4.41 -2.24 -12.68
CA ARG A 85 4.28 -2.35 -14.14
C ARG A 85 2.95 -1.74 -14.61
N SER A 86 1.89 -1.95 -13.83
CA SER A 86 0.60 -1.30 -14.02
C SER A 86 -0.17 -1.22 -12.71
N PHE A 87 -1.11 -0.27 -12.64
CA PHE A 87 -1.97 -0.05 -11.48
C PHE A 87 -3.43 -0.22 -11.87
N ALA A 88 -4.24 -0.72 -10.94
CA ALA A 88 -5.68 -0.66 -11.09
C ALA A 88 -6.17 0.80 -11.05
N ARG A 89 -7.09 1.16 -11.95
CA ARG A 89 -7.48 2.55 -12.22
C ARG A 89 -7.96 3.31 -10.98
N ILE A 90 -8.75 2.66 -10.13
CA ILE A 90 -9.32 3.29 -8.93
C ILE A 90 -8.24 3.52 -7.89
N PHE A 91 -7.41 2.51 -7.62
CA PHE A 91 -6.28 2.64 -6.71
C PHE A 91 -5.34 3.75 -7.17
N TYR A 92 -4.95 3.76 -8.45
CA TYR A 92 -4.11 4.81 -9.02
C TYR A 92 -4.65 6.22 -8.76
N ARG A 93 -5.94 6.45 -9.06
CA ARG A 93 -6.59 7.74 -8.80
C ARG A 93 -6.58 8.09 -7.31
N ASN A 94 -6.91 7.13 -6.45
CA ASN A 94 -6.97 7.36 -5.00
C ASN A 94 -5.57 7.70 -4.44
N SER A 95 -4.52 7.01 -4.88
CA SER A 95 -3.13 7.31 -4.50
C SER A 95 -2.74 8.74 -4.86
N ILE A 96 -3.09 9.22 -6.04
CA ILE A 96 -2.80 10.61 -6.44
C ILE A 96 -3.60 11.61 -5.61
N ASN A 97 -4.87 11.32 -5.29
CA ASN A 97 -5.72 12.20 -4.48
C ASN A 97 -5.25 12.31 -3.02
N ILE A 98 -4.75 11.21 -2.46
CA ILE A 98 -4.27 11.14 -1.07
C ILE A 98 -2.85 11.72 -0.95
N GLY A 99 -2.05 11.62 -2.01
CA GLY A 99 -0.64 12.07 -2.09
C GLY A 99 0.28 11.18 -1.28
#